data_AF-A0A9N8P164-F1
#
_entry.id   AF-A0A9N8P164-F1
#
_cell.length_a   1.000
_cell.length_b   1.000
_cell.length_c   1.000
_cell.angle_alpha   90.00
_cell.angle_beta   90.00
_cell.angle_gamma   90.00
#
_symmetry.space_group_name_H-M   'P 1'
#
loop_
_entity.id
_entity.type
_entity.pdbx_description
1 polymer ?
#
loop_
_entity_poly.entity_id
_entity_poly.type
_entity_poly.pdbx_seq_one_letter_code
_entity_poly.pdbx_strand_id
1 'polypeptide(L)'
;MSTLTKPNHIGRKISRIRELRDMKQEALAQALGTSQQTVSAIENSETIDDEKLQAIAEILGVTVEGIKNFSEEAVLNIIGNTYQDNGIVNAGLNYNCNFNPLDKVVELYERLVQAEKDKVEYLEKLLKGK
;
A
#
# COMPACT_ATOMS: atom_id res chain seq x y z
N MET A 1 2.21 -11.02 30.71
CA MET A 1 1.84 -10.16 29.56
C MET A 1 1.02 -11.02 28.62
N SER A 2 -0.31 -10.94 28.71
CA SER A 2 -1.20 -11.77 27.90
C SER A 2 -1.34 -11.12 26.52
N THR A 3 -0.75 -11.72 25.49
CA THR A 3 -1.04 -11.35 24.10
C THR A 3 -2.41 -11.92 23.75
N LEU A 4 -3.46 -11.28 24.27
CA LEU A 4 -4.83 -11.53 23.87
C LEU A 4 -4.89 -11.28 22.36
N THR A 5 -5.02 -12.36 21.59
CA THR A 5 -5.31 -12.32 20.17
C THR A 5 -6.56 -11.45 20.00
N LYS A 6 -6.39 -10.20 19.57
CA LYS A 6 -7.49 -9.25 19.37
C LYS A 6 -8.54 -9.97 18.50
N PRO A 7 -9.77 -10.20 19.00
CA PRO A 7 -10.78 -10.89 18.22
C PRO A 7 -10.96 -10.15 16.89
N ASN A 8 -11.00 -10.92 15.80
CA ASN A 8 -11.07 -10.41 14.43
C ASN A 8 -12.47 -9.85 14.14
N HIS A 9 -12.79 -8.72 14.78
CA HIS A 9 -14.12 -8.15 14.76
C HIS A 9 -14.29 -7.27 13.53
N ILE A 10 -14.98 -7.79 12.52
CA ILE A 10 -15.13 -7.13 11.21
C ILE A 10 -15.87 -5.79 11.34
N GLY A 11 -16.93 -5.72 12.15
CA GLY A 11 -17.66 -4.47 12.38
C GLY A 11 -16.78 -3.32 12.89
N ARG A 12 -15.86 -3.59 13.83
CA ARG A 12 -14.91 -2.58 14.34
C ARG A 12 -13.95 -2.10 13.27
N LYS A 13 -13.49 -3.00 12.39
CA LYS A 13 -12.64 -2.64 11.24
C LYS A 13 -13.38 -1.74 10.27
N ILE A 14 -14.65 -2.04 9.96
CA ILE A 14 -15.51 -1.20 9.12
C ILE A 14 -15.67 0.20 9.74
N SER A 15 -15.99 0.26 11.05
CA SER A 15 -16.14 1.53 11.77
C SER A 15 -14.88 2.39 11.64
N ARG A 16 -13.71 1.77 11.80
CA ARG A 16 -12.43 2.48 11.70
C ARG A 16 -12.10 2.95 10.29
N ILE A 17 -12.32 2.10 9.28
CA ILE A 17 -12.14 2.49 7.87
C ILE A 17 -13.07 3.63 7.50
N ARG A 18 -14.33 3.59 7.97
CA ARG A 18 -15.31 4.66 7.77
C ARG A 18 -14.83 5.99 8.37
N GLU A 19 -14.33 5.98 9.60
CA GLU A 19 -13.76 7.17 10.24
C GLU A 19 -12.54 7.72 9.50
N LEU A 20 -11.65 6.84 9.02
CA LEU A 20 -10.49 7.25 8.21
C LEU A 20 -10.88 7.87 6.86
N ARG A 21 -12.07 7.52 6.35
CA ARG A 21 -12.68 8.13 5.15
C ARG A 21 -13.48 9.39 5.46
N ASP A 22 -13.46 9.89 6.69
CA ASP A 22 -14.24 11.04 7.17
C ASP A 22 -15.75 10.91 6.87
N MET A 23 -16.26 9.67 6.95
CA MET A 23 -17.65 9.35 6.62
C MET A 23 -18.48 9.16 7.89
N LYS A 24 -19.66 9.79 7.98
CA LYS A 24 -20.61 9.59 9.08
C LYS A 24 -21.38 8.28 8.93
N GLN A 25 -21.84 7.68 10.04
CA GLN A 25 -22.70 6.48 10.00
C GLN A 25 -23.97 6.71 9.19
N GLU A 26 -24.57 7.90 9.27
CA GLU A 26 -25.75 8.27 8.47
C GLU A 26 -25.46 8.26 6.96
N ALA A 27 -24.28 8.72 6.55
CA ALA A 27 -23.89 8.74 5.14
C ALA A 27 -23.69 7.32 4.60
N LEU A 28 -23.03 6.44 5.37
CA LEU A 28 -22.90 5.03 5.02
C LEU A 28 -24.28 4.34 4.96
N ALA A 29 -25.17 4.67 5.89
CA ALA A 29 -26.53 4.13 5.90
C ALA A 29 -27.33 4.54 4.66
N GLN A 30 -27.25 5.82 4.28
CA GLN A 30 -27.88 6.33 3.06
C GLN A 30 -27.35 5.62 1.81
N ALA A 31 -26.03 5.42 1.71
CA ALA A 31 -25.41 4.72 0.58
C ALA A 31 -25.80 3.24 0.50
N LEU A 32 -26.00 2.58 1.66
CA LEU A 32 -26.49 1.20 1.76
C LEU A 32 -28.01 1.08 1.60
N GLY A 33 -28.75 2.19 1.51
CA GLY A 33 -30.21 2.18 1.50
C GLY A 33 -30.82 1.65 2.80
N THR A 34 -30.15 1.87 3.94
CA THR A 34 -30.55 1.35 5.26
C THR A 34 -30.61 2.46 6.32
N SER A 35 -30.90 2.10 7.57
CA SER A 35 -30.95 3.02 8.70
C SER A 35 -29.60 3.18 9.40
N GLN A 36 -29.38 4.33 10.04
CA GLN A 36 -28.17 4.56 10.85
C GLN A 36 -28.04 3.51 11.97
N GLN A 37 -29.17 3.10 12.57
CA GLN A 37 -29.22 2.07 13.59
C GLN A 37 -28.73 0.72 13.05
N THR A 38 -29.08 0.39 11.80
CA THR A 38 -28.60 -0.81 11.12
C THR A 38 -27.09 -0.76 10.91
N VAL A 39 -26.54 0.37 10.47
CA VAL A 39 -25.07 0.53 10.36
C VAL A 39 -24.38 0.42 11.71
N SER A 40 -24.94 1.01 12.77
CA SER A 40 -24.42 0.85 14.13
C SER A 40 -24.43 -0.61 14.60
N ALA A 41 -25.50 -1.36 14.27
CA ALA A 41 -25.56 -2.79 14.56
C ALA A 41 -24.50 -3.58 13.78
N ILE A 42 -24.28 -3.25 12.50
CA ILE A 42 -23.23 -3.84 11.66
C ILE A 42 -21.85 -3.59 12.26
N GLU A 43 -21.55 -2.35 12.68
CA GLU A 43 -20.25 -1.99 13.28
C GLU A 43 -20.01 -2.69 14.64
N ASN A 44 -21.07 -3.04 15.36
CA ASN A 44 -20.99 -3.81 16.60
C ASN A 44 -21.03 -5.33 16.40
N SER A 45 -21.16 -5.82 15.16
CA SER A 45 -21.17 -7.25 14.86
C SER A 45 -19.76 -7.78 14.58
N GLU A 46 -19.41 -8.90 15.23
CA GLU A 46 -18.10 -9.53 15.03
C GLU A 46 -17.97 -10.11 13.60
N THR A 47 -19.08 -10.63 13.06
CA THR A 47 -19.17 -11.22 11.72
C THR A 47 -20.28 -10.54 10.91
N ILE A 48 -20.11 -10.51 9.59
CA ILE A 48 -21.05 -9.90 8.64
C ILE A 48 -21.14 -10.82 7.43
N ASP A 49 -22.33 -10.97 6.87
CA ASP A 49 -22.55 -11.73 5.63
C ASP A 49 -21.68 -11.19 4.49
N ASP A 50 -21.07 -12.08 3.70
CA ASP A 50 -20.13 -11.68 2.66
C ASP A 50 -20.77 -10.74 1.61
N GLU A 51 -22.07 -10.89 1.30
CA GLU A 51 -22.80 -9.99 0.39
C GLU A 51 -22.87 -8.56 0.93
N LYS A 52 -23.18 -8.40 2.23
CA LYS A 52 -23.21 -7.08 2.89
C LYS A 52 -21.82 -6.50 3.01
N LEU A 53 -20.83 -7.34 3.31
CA LEU A 53 -19.43 -6.94 3.41
C LEU A 53 -18.91 -6.43 2.07
N GLN A 54 -19.29 -7.06 0.95
CA GLN A 54 -18.95 -6.62 -0.40
C GLN A 54 -19.55 -5.24 -0.70
N ALA A 55 -20.84 -5.03 -0.43
CA ALA A 55 -21.49 -3.73 -0.62
C ALA A 55 -20.84 -2.61 0.21
N ILE A 56 -20.50 -2.90 1.47
CA ILE A 56 -19.79 -1.96 2.35
C ILE A 56 -18.39 -1.65 1.82
N ALA A 57 -17.66 -2.65 1.33
CA ALA A 57 -16.32 -2.47 0.77
C ALA A 57 -16.34 -1.55 -0.46
N GLU A 58 -17.31 -1.74 -1.36
CA GLU A 58 -17.51 -0.91 -2.54
C GLU A 58 -17.78 0.55 -2.17
N ILE A 59 -18.69 0.80 -1.22
CA ILE A 59 -19.02 2.16 -0.76
C ILE A 59 -17.83 2.83 -0.07
N LEU A 60 -17.05 2.10 0.72
CA LEU A 60 -15.86 2.61 1.40
C LEU A 60 -14.63 2.72 0.48
N GLY A 61 -14.74 2.25 -0.77
CA GLY A 61 -13.67 2.26 -1.76
C GLY A 61 -12.47 1.40 -1.32
N VAL A 62 -12.74 0.23 -0.76
CA VAL A 62 -11.74 -0.76 -0.32
C VAL A 62 -12.14 -2.15 -0.81
N THR A 63 -11.22 -3.12 -0.75
CA THR A 63 -11.55 -4.52 -1.03
C THR A 63 -12.07 -5.22 0.23
N VAL A 64 -12.85 -6.28 0.06
CA VAL A 64 -13.30 -7.14 1.18
C VAL A 64 -12.10 -7.69 1.96
N GLU A 65 -11.06 -8.12 1.26
CA GLU A 65 -9.80 -8.53 1.88
C GLU A 65 -9.14 -7.39 2.66
N GLY A 66 -9.20 -6.16 2.14
CA GLY A 66 -8.73 -4.97 2.81
C GLY A 66 -9.42 -4.75 4.16
N ILE A 67 -10.73 -4.98 4.25
CA ILE A 67 -11.47 -4.93 5.52
C ILE A 67 -11.07 -6.09 6.42
N LYS A 68 -11.03 -7.33 5.91
CA LYS A 68 -10.69 -8.53 6.69
C LYS A 68 -9.28 -8.45 7.29
N ASN A 69 -8.31 -7.89 6.54
CA ASN A 69 -6.91 -7.75 6.94
C ASN A 69 -6.59 -6.40 7.57
N PHE A 70 -7.57 -5.51 7.72
CA PHE A 70 -7.35 -4.18 8.30
C PHE A 70 -6.78 -4.30 9.72
N SER A 71 -5.70 -3.54 9.95
CA SER A 71 -5.05 -3.35 11.24
C SER A 71 -4.67 -1.88 11.37
N GLU A 72 -5.09 -1.25 12.47
CA GLU A 72 -4.72 0.14 12.77
C GLU A 72 -3.20 0.32 12.86
N GLU A 73 -2.49 -0.65 13.41
CA GLU A 73 -1.03 -0.61 13.53
C GLU A 73 -0.36 -0.63 12.15
N ALA A 74 -0.89 -1.41 11.20
CA ALA A 74 -0.39 -1.41 9.83
C ALA A 74 -0.65 -0.06 9.14
N VAL A 75 -1.83 0.54 9.34
CA VAL A 75 -2.16 1.85 8.78
C VAL A 75 -1.31 2.96 9.41
N LEU A 76 -1.12 2.95 10.73
CA LEU A 76 -0.29 3.92 11.44
C LEU A 76 1.19 3.78 11.08
N ASN A 77 1.69 2.57 10.85
CA ASN A 77 3.04 2.36 10.32
C ASN A 77 3.17 2.93 8.90
N ILE A 78 2.19 2.72 8.03
CA ILE A 78 2.19 3.29 6.67
C ILE A 78 2.15 4.82 6.72
N ILE A 79 1.23 5.40 7.50
CA ILE A 79 1.07 6.85 7.70
C ILE A 79 2.36 7.42 8.30
N GLY A 80 2.87 6.86 9.40
CA GLY A 80 4.09 7.31 10.07
C GLY A 80 5.31 7.32 9.14
N ASN A 81 5.47 6.28 8.32
CA ASN A 81 6.54 6.22 7.32
C ASN A 81 6.32 7.17 6.13
N THR A 82 5.05 7.45 5.76
CA THR A 82 4.71 8.39 4.67
C THR A 82 4.91 9.85 5.07
N TYR A 83 4.73 10.22 6.34
CA TYR A 83 4.92 11.59 6.81
C TYR A 83 6.35 11.90 7.25
N GLN A 84 7.14 10.88 7.62
CA GLN A 84 8.55 11.06 8.00
C GLN A 84 9.51 10.97 6.81
N ASP A 85 9.12 10.32 5.72
CA ASP A 85 9.96 10.22 4.54
C ASP A 85 9.14 10.51 3.28
N ASN A 86 9.50 11.58 2.57
CA ASN A 86 9.03 11.87 1.20
C ASN A 86 9.66 10.84 0.22
N GLY A 87 9.53 9.56 0.54
CA GLY A 87 10.27 8.47 -0.07
C GLY A 87 9.50 7.17 0.01
N ILE A 88 8.90 6.78 -1.12
CA ILE A 88 8.73 5.37 -1.47
C ILE A 88 7.68 4.59 -0.64
N VAL A 89 6.42 5.05 -0.59
CA VAL A 89 5.29 4.15 -0.25
C VAL A 89 4.23 4.13 -1.35
N ASN A 90 4.68 4.24 -2.61
CA ASN A 90 3.91 3.82 -3.78
C ASN A 90 4.73 2.83 -4.65
N ALA A 91 5.54 2.00 -4.00
CA ALA A 91 6.27 0.89 -4.64
C ALA A 91 5.61 -0.48 -4.39
N GLY A 92 4.44 -0.52 -3.74
CA GLY A 92 3.76 -1.76 -3.38
C GLY A 92 2.70 -2.26 -4.37
N LEU A 93 2.30 -1.46 -5.37
CA LEU A 93 1.20 -1.86 -6.27
C LEU A 93 1.43 -1.67 -7.78
N ASN A 94 2.55 -1.12 -8.27
CA ASN A 94 2.71 -0.96 -9.73
C ASN A 94 4.14 -1.00 -10.31
N TYR A 95 5.15 -1.49 -9.58
CA TYR A 95 6.47 -1.78 -10.18
C TYR A 95 7.04 -3.07 -9.61
N ASN A 96 6.44 -4.21 -9.99
CA ASN A 96 7.11 -5.51 -9.93
C ASN A 96 8.26 -5.50 -10.95
N CYS A 97 9.35 -4.82 -10.63
CA CYS A 97 10.62 -5.09 -11.29
C CYS A 97 11.03 -6.51 -10.88
N ASN A 98 11.00 -7.47 -11.81
CA ASN A 98 11.51 -8.83 -11.60
C ASN A 98 13.05 -8.89 -11.48
N PHE A 99 13.69 -7.75 -11.23
CA PHE A 99 15.12 -7.59 -11.10
C PHE A 99 15.38 -6.47 -10.09
N ASN A 100 16.47 -6.58 -9.35
CA ASN A 100 16.90 -5.55 -8.42
C ASN A 100 17.38 -4.32 -9.20
N PRO A 101 16.77 -3.13 -9.05
CA PRO A 101 17.18 -1.93 -9.77
C PRO A 101 18.64 -1.53 -9.54
N LEU A 102 19.21 -1.83 -8.36
CA LEU A 102 20.61 -1.57 -8.08
C LEU A 102 21.54 -2.36 -9.01
N ASP A 103 21.18 -3.60 -9.35
CA ASP A 103 22.00 -4.42 -10.27
C ASP A 103 22.08 -3.78 -11.65
N LYS A 104 21.01 -3.11 -12.11
CA LYS A 104 21.01 -2.37 -13.40
C LYS A 104 21.82 -1.09 -13.35
N VAL A 105 21.89 -0.43 -12.20
CA VAL A 105 22.75 0.74 -12.00
C VAL A 105 24.22 0.31 -12.03
N VAL A 106 24.58 -0.79 -11.36
CA VAL A 106 25.94 -1.34 -11.38
C VAL A 106 26.34 -1.74 -12.81
N GLU A 107 25.47 -2.44 -13.54
CA GLU A 107 25.70 -2.83 -14.94
C GLU A 107 25.96 -1.62 -15.85
N LEU A 108 25.24 -0.51 -15.64
CA LEU A 108 25.48 0.75 -16.37
C LEU A 108 26.85 1.35 -16.07
N TYR A 109 27.27 1.36 -14.79
CA TYR A 109 28.58 1.87 -14.39
C TYR A 109 29.72 1.04 -14.97
N GLU A 110 29.60 -0.29 -14.97
CA GLU A 110 30.61 -1.18 -15.58
C GLU A 110 30.78 -0.89 -17.08
N ARG A 111 29.67 -0.73 -17.81
CA ARG A 111 29.72 -0.37 -19.24
C ARG A 111 30.32 1.02 -19.48
N LEU A 112 30.00 1.99 -18.63
CA LEU A 112 30.55 3.35 -18.74
C LEU A 112 32.06 3.34 -18.50
N VAL A 113 32.53 2.61 -17.49
CA VAL A 113 33.96 2.43 -17.22
C VAL A 113 34.66 1.75 -18.41
N GLN A 114 34.03 0.76 -19.04
CA GLN A 114 34.60 0.12 -20.22
C GLN A 114 34.68 1.08 -21.40
N ALA A 115 33.62 1.86 -21.67
CA ALA A 115 33.61 2.85 -22.75
C ALA A 115 34.70 3.92 -22.58
N GLU A 116 34.96 4.38 -21.34
CA GLU A 116 36.05 5.31 -21.05
C GLU A 116 37.43 4.66 -21.32
N LYS A 117 37.64 3.39 -20.94
CA LYS A 117 38.88 2.67 -21.23
C LYS A 117 39.12 2.51 -22.73
N ASP A 118 38.10 2.10 -23.48
CA ASP A 118 38.19 1.90 -24.93
C ASP A 118 38.51 3.23 -25.64
N LYS A 119 37.90 4.33 -25.17
CA LYS A 119 38.17 5.67 -25.69
C LYS A 119 39.61 6.11 -25.41
N VAL A 120 40.13 5.87 -24.20
CA VAL A 120 41.52 6.17 -23.87
C VAL A 120 42.47 5.35 -24.74
N GLU A 121 42.23 4.05 -24.91
CA GLU A 121 43.05 3.20 -25.77
C GLU A 121 43.05 3.67 -27.24
N TYR A 122 41.89 4.06 -27.76
CA TYR A 122 41.77 4.62 -29.10
C TYR A 122 42.58 5.93 -29.25
N LEU A 123 42.49 6.82 -28.26
CA LEU A 123 43.27 8.06 -28.24
C LEU A 123 44.77 7.79 -28.15
N GLU A 124 45.20 6.82 -27.34
CA GLU A 124 46.60 6.40 -27.26
C GLU A 124 47.12 5.84 -28.59
N LYS A 125 46.32 5.05 -29.31
CA LYS A 125 46.69 4.54 -30.65
C LYS A 125 46.84 5.67 -31.66
N LEU A 126 45.96 6.68 -31.63
CA LEU A 126 46.08 7.86 -32.48
C LEU A 126 47.33 8.69 -32.15
N LEU A 127 47.68 8.80 -30.87
CA LEU A 127 48.89 9.52 -30.44
C LEU A 127 50.19 8.78 -30.79
N LYS A 128 50.18 7.44 -30.75
CA LYS A 128 51.34 6.60 -31.13
C LYS A 128 51.54 6.46 -32.65
N GLY A 129 50.52 6.80 -33.45
CA GLY A 129 50.58 6.80 -34.92
C GLY A 129 51.02 8.13 -35.55
N LYS A 130 51.45 9.11 -34.74
CA LYS A 130 52.14 10.34 -35.15
C LYS A 130 53.63 10.23 -34.82
#